data_AF-A0A7C8UK90-F1
#
_entry.id   AF-A0A7C8UK90-F1
#
_cell.length_a   1.000
_cell.length_b   1.000
_cell.length_c   1.000
_cell.angle_alpha   90.00
_cell.angle_beta   90.00
_cell.angle_gamma   90.00
#
_symmetry.space_group_name_H-M   'P 1'
#
loop_
_entity.id
_entity.type
_entity.pdbx_description
1 polymer ?
#
loop_
_entity_poly.entity_id
_entity_poly.type
_entity_poly.pdbx_seq_one_letter_code
_entity_poly.pdbx_strand_id
1 'polypeptide(L)'
;MPSKADPSVLGDCGDSISYHSDDESFLGPNPTIASLSLGTTRDFLMKHKEDKSLNIKLPLSNGELIIMKGATQRKWLHSIPKRSSTITGGWTNGGRINITFRKGMEIACTASSMKSKD
;
A
#
# COMPACT_ATOMS: atom_id res chain seq x y z
N MET A 1 -14.16 31.48 -4.91
CA MET A 1 -14.54 30.09 -4.56
C MET A 1 -14.76 29.31 -5.86
N PRO A 2 -14.41 28.02 -5.98
CA PRO A 2 -13.10 27.42 -5.70
C PRO A 2 -12.61 26.53 -6.88
N SER A 3 -11.30 26.27 -6.98
CA SER A 3 -10.81 24.89 -7.14
C SER A 3 -9.37 24.84 -6.64
N LYS A 4 -9.18 24.17 -5.51
CA LYS A 4 -7.87 23.93 -4.90
C LYS A 4 -7.18 22.87 -5.76
N ALA A 5 -6.03 23.21 -6.33
CA ALA A 5 -5.03 22.22 -6.68
C ALA A 5 -4.56 21.58 -5.37
N ASP A 6 -4.59 20.26 -5.29
CA ASP A 6 -4.06 19.49 -4.16
C ASP A 6 -2.58 19.20 -4.45
N PRO A 7 -1.61 19.87 -3.80
CA PRO A 7 -0.22 19.56 -3.99
C PRO A 7 0.14 18.49 -2.95
N SER A 8 0.08 17.22 -3.33
CA SER A 8 0.83 16.19 -2.60
C SER A 8 2.31 16.42 -2.90
N VAL A 9 2.89 17.30 -2.10
CA VAL A 9 4.32 17.58 -1.99
C VAL A 9 5.07 16.27 -1.81
N LEU A 10 5.77 15.82 -2.86
CA LEU A 10 6.87 14.86 -2.75
C LEU A 10 8.07 15.62 -2.18
N GLY A 11 8.13 15.67 -0.85
CA GLY A 11 9.17 16.35 -0.08
C GLY A 11 9.92 15.38 0.83
N ASP A 12 11.23 15.32 0.60
CA ASP A 12 12.31 14.89 1.48
C ASP A 12 12.54 13.39 1.76
N CYS A 13 13.60 12.91 1.10
CA CYS A 13 14.53 11.82 1.44
C CYS A 13 14.32 11.23 2.84
N GLY A 14 13.41 10.26 2.90
CA GLY A 14 13.01 9.64 4.16
C GLY A 14 11.68 8.92 4.03
N ASP A 15 11.48 8.19 2.93
CA ASP A 15 10.23 7.53 2.59
C ASP A 15 9.80 6.60 3.72
N SER A 16 8.81 7.06 4.49
CA SER A 16 8.14 6.29 5.51
C SER A 16 6.66 6.26 5.18
N ILE A 17 6.07 5.09 5.29
CA ILE A 17 4.65 4.90 5.04
C ILE A 17 3.98 4.71 6.39
N SER A 18 3.12 5.66 6.77
CA SER A 18 2.31 5.57 7.98
C SER A 18 1.30 4.42 7.88
N TYR A 19 0.69 4.05 9.01
CA TYR A 19 -0.31 2.99 9.03
C TYR A 19 -1.49 3.33 8.11
N HIS A 20 -1.69 2.51 7.08
CA HIS A 20 -2.79 2.64 6.12
C HIS A 20 -3.28 1.26 5.67
N SER A 21 -4.41 1.24 4.97
CA SER A 21 -4.92 0.06 4.26
C SER A 21 -5.14 0.44 2.81
N ASP A 22 -4.92 -0.50 1.89
CA ASP A 22 -5.27 -0.32 0.49
C ASP A 22 -6.75 -0.72 0.28
N ASP A 23 -7.67 0.18 0.63
CA ASP A 23 -9.12 -0.04 0.54
C ASP A 23 -9.81 0.78 -0.57
N GLU A 24 -9.08 1.11 -1.64
CA GLU A 24 -9.62 1.88 -2.73
C GLU A 24 -10.77 1.15 -3.45
N SER A 25 -11.87 1.87 -3.68
CA SER A 25 -13.14 1.32 -4.19
C SER A 25 -13.04 0.64 -5.55
N PHE A 26 -12.03 0.97 -6.36
CA PHE A 26 -11.81 0.39 -7.69
C PHE A 26 -11.17 -1.01 -7.67
N LEU A 27 -10.71 -1.48 -6.51
CA LEU A 27 -10.07 -2.79 -6.37
C LEU A 27 -11.05 -3.93 -6.03
N GLY A 28 -12.31 -3.61 -5.78
CA GLY A 28 -13.34 -4.57 -5.36
C GLY A 28 -13.24 -4.99 -3.89
N PRO A 29 -14.15 -5.85 -3.40
CA PRO A 29 -14.33 -6.12 -1.97
C PRO A 29 -13.21 -6.93 -1.30
N ASN A 30 -12.34 -7.59 -2.07
CA ASN A 30 -11.25 -8.41 -1.59
C ASN A 30 -10.03 -8.28 -2.53
N PRO A 31 -9.34 -7.13 -2.50
CA PRO A 31 -8.23 -6.87 -3.41
C PRO A 31 -7.10 -7.87 -3.15
N THR A 32 -6.47 -8.33 -4.24
CA THR A 32 -5.21 -9.07 -4.16
C THR A 32 -4.10 -8.13 -4.53
N ILE A 33 -3.21 -7.88 -3.57
CA ILE A 33 -2.10 -6.93 -3.70
C ILE A 33 -0.81 -7.69 -3.51
N ALA A 34 0.12 -7.52 -4.43
CA ALA A 34 1.44 -8.11 -4.35
C ALA A 34 2.47 -6.99 -4.26
N SER A 35 3.32 -7.01 -3.23
CA SER A 35 4.32 -5.98 -2.99
C SER A 35 5.72 -6.58 -3.00
N LEU A 36 6.52 -6.19 -4.00
CA LEU A 36 7.90 -6.62 -4.17
C LEU A 36 8.84 -5.58 -3.57
N SER A 37 9.71 -6.01 -2.65
CA SER A 37 10.74 -5.17 -2.04
C SER A 37 12.10 -5.43 -2.67
N LEU A 38 12.77 -4.37 -3.12
CA LEU A 38 14.12 -4.42 -3.68
C LEU A 38 15.03 -3.44 -2.92
N GLY A 39 16.27 -3.86 -2.67
CA GLY A 39 17.27 -3.07 -1.94
C GLY A 39 17.28 -3.35 -0.44
N THR A 40 17.46 -2.31 0.37
CA THR A 40 17.73 -2.47 1.80
C THR A 40 16.54 -3.03 2.58
N THR A 41 16.81 -3.99 3.48
CA THR A 41 15.79 -4.59 4.36
C THR A 41 15.06 -3.54 5.21
N ARG A 42 13.73 -3.62 5.22
CA ARG A 42 12.86 -2.76 6.05
C ARG A 42 11.79 -3.60 6.74
N ASP A 43 11.45 -3.21 7.95
CA ASP A 43 10.39 -3.85 8.71
C ASP A 43 9.04 -3.44 8.11
N PHE A 44 8.27 -4.41 7.62
CA PHE A 44 6.87 -4.26 7.29
C PHE A 44 6.05 -4.58 8.53
N LEU A 45 5.37 -3.57 9.06
CA LEU A 45 4.55 -3.69 10.26
C LEU A 45 3.09 -3.81 9.83
N MET A 46 2.37 -4.76 10.42
CA MET A 46 0.92 -4.86 10.31
C MET A 46 0.28 -4.83 11.70
N LYS A 47 -0.85 -4.15 11.79
CA LYS A 47 -1.66 -4.05 13.01
C LYS A 47 -3.11 -4.33 12.68
N HIS A 48 -3.77 -5.16 13.47
CA HIS A 48 -5.20 -5.39 13.31
C HIS A 48 -6.00 -4.16 13.81
N LYS A 49 -7.04 -3.76 13.06
CA LYS A 49 -7.84 -2.56 13.36
C LYS A 49 -8.66 -2.73 14.64
N GLU A 50 -9.20 -3.92 14.87
CA GLU A 50 -10.09 -4.21 16.01
C GLU A 50 -9.32 -4.80 17.21
N ASP A 51 -8.29 -5.59 16.94
CA ASP A 51 -7.57 -6.34 17.97
C ASP A 51 -6.15 -5.80 18.10
N LYS A 52 -5.95 -4.93 19.08
CA LYS A 52 -4.67 -4.26 19.30
C LYS A 52 -3.56 -5.20 19.76
N SER A 53 -3.88 -6.43 20.19
CA SER A 53 -2.88 -7.44 20.57
C SER A 53 -2.21 -8.07 19.34
N LEU A 54 -2.90 -8.08 18.21
CA LEU A 54 -2.43 -8.66 16.96
C LEU A 54 -1.56 -7.66 16.19
N ASN A 55 -0.25 -7.79 16.36
CA ASN A 55 0.76 -7.04 15.62
C ASN A 55 1.72 -8.03 14.94
N ILE A 56 1.95 -7.81 13.65
CA ILE A 56 2.86 -8.64 12.85
C ILE A 56 4.02 -7.75 12.41
N LYS A 57 5.23 -8.23 12.57
CA LYS A 57 6.46 -7.59 12.09
C LYS A 57 7.17 -8.54 11.14
N LEU A 58 7.32 -8.13 9.89
CA LEU A 58 7.97 -8.91 8.84
C LEU A 58 9.16 -8.11 8.28
N PRO A 59 10.41 -8.51 8.52
CA PRO A 59 11.56 -7.87 7.88
C PRO A 59 11.56 -8.25 6.40
N LEU A 60 11.31 -7.27 5.51
CA LEU A 60 11.31 -7.47 4.06
C LEU A 60 12.69 -7.17 3.47
N SER A 61 13.40 -8.20 3.05
CA SER A 61 14.72 -8.15 2.42
C SER A 61 14.66 -7.99 0.89
N ASN A 62 15.83 -7.83 0.26
CA ASN A 62 15.93 -7.69 -1.19
C ASN A 62 15.35 -8.91 -1.91
N GLY A 63 14.41 -8.68 -2.83
CA GLY A 63 13.78 -9.71 -3.64
C GLY A 63 12.58 -10.39 -2.97
N GLU A 64 12.18 -9.95 -1.77
CA GLU A 64 11.03 -10.54 -1.09
C GLU A 64 9.71 -9.97 -1.60
N LEU A 65 8.76 -10.88 -1.81
CA LEU A 65 7.41 -10.60 -2.29
C LEU A 65 6.42 -10.94 -1.18
N ILE A 66 5.61 -9.95 -0.78
CA ILE A 66 4.46 -10.18 0.10
C ILE A 66 3.16 -10.09 -0.69
N ILE A 67 2.26 -11.03 -0.45
CA ILE A 67 0.92 -11.06 -1.06
C ILE A 67 -0.12 -10.86 0.03
N MET A 68 -0.86 -9.76 -0.06
CA MET A 68 -2.00 -9.44 0.79
C MET A 68 -3.28 -9.76 0.01
N LYS A 69 -4.10 -10.69 0.51
CA LYS A 69 -5.32 -11.16 -0.18
C LYS A 69 -6.50 -11.26 0.77
N GLY A 70 -7.71 -11.21 0.22
CA GLY A 70 -8.94 -11.40 1.00
C GLY A 70 -9.21 -10.24 1.94
N ALA A 71 -9.51 -10.54 3.21
CA ALA A 71 -9.90 -9.54 4.20
C ALA A 71 -8.74 -8.72 4.80
N THR A 72 -7.51 -8.89 4.31
CA THR A 72 -6.32 -8.24 4.88
C THR A 72 -6.47 -6.72 4.88
N GLN A 73 -6.79 -6.09 3.75
CA GLN A 73 -6.90 -4.62 3.68
C GLN A 73 -8.05 -4.06 4.53
N ARG A 74 -9.14 -4.84 4.67
CA ARG A 74 -10.26 -4.44 5.52
C ARG A 74 -9.89 -4.46 7.00
N LYS A 75 -9.18 -5.49 7.46
CA LYS A 75 -8.93 -5.76 8.87
C LYS A 75 -7.57 -5.29 9.40
N TRP A 76 -6.60 -5.08 8.51
CA TRP A 76 -5.22 -4.78 8.88
C TRP A 76 -4.77 -3.44 8.31
N LEU A 77 -4.08 -2.69 9.14
CA LEU A 77 -3.29 -1.53 8.74
C LEU A 77 -1.85 -1.98 8.59
N HIS A 78 -1.13 -1.45 7.60
CA HIS A 78 0.28 -1.72 7.41
C HIS A 78 1.10 -0.45 7.29
N SER A 79 2.36 -0.53 7.70
CA SER A 79 3.29 0.61 7.79
C SER A 79 4.72 0.15 7.54
N ILE A 80 5.54 1.06 7.01
CA ILE A 80 6.98 0.91 6.91
C ILE A 80 7.60 2.09 7.67
N PRO A 81 8.07 1.87 8.92
CA PRO A 81 8.62 2.94 9.74
C PRO A 81 9.91 3.47 9.13
N LYS A 82 10.15 4.77 9.32
CA LYS A 82 11.44 5.37 8.98
C LYS A 82 12.51 4.71 9.83
N ARG A 83 13.50 4.06 9.21
CA ARG A 83 14.71 3.70 9.94
C ARG A 83 15.56 4.96 10.07
N SER A 84 15.90 5.35 11.30
CA SER A 84 16.92 6.37 11.53
C SER A 84 18.22 5.82 10.94
N SER A 85 18.59 6.28 9.76
CA SER A 85 19.93 6.09 9.29
C SER A 85 20.82 7.06 10.06
N THR A 86 21.59 6.54 11.03
CA THR A 86 22.80 7.27 11.43
C THR A 86 23.64 7.38 10.17
N ILE A 87 23.75 8.60 9.62
CA ILE A 87 24.64 8.89 8.50
C ILE A 87 26.07 8.85 9.07
N THR A 88 26.67 7.67 9.13
CA THR A 88 28.11 7.51 9.34
C THR A 88 28.77 7.40 7.96
N GLY A 89 29.20 8.55 7.43
CA GLY A 89 30.20 8.63 6.35
C GLY A 89 29.86 7.93 5.03
N GLY A 90 29.33 8.69 4.07
CA GLY A 90 29.30 8.34 2.64
C GLY A 90 28.24 7.32 2.21
N TRP A 91 27.47 7.64 1.17
CA TRP A 91 26.70 6.76 0.24
C TRP A 91 26.24 5.35 0.70
N THR A 92 25.88 5.15 1.98
CA THR A 92 25.61 3.81 2.56
C THR A 92 24.20 3.68 3.15
N ASN A 93 23.27 4.53 2.73
CA ASN A 93 21.85 4.21 2.83
C ASN A 93 21.42 3.55 1.51
N GLY A 94 21.60 2.23 1.40
CA GLY A 94 21.13 1.50 0.23
C GLY A 94 19.65 1.86 -0.04
N GLY A 95 19.37 2.35 -1.24
CA GLY A 95 18.01 2.69 -1.64
C GLY A 95 17.07 1.49 -1.47
N ARG A 96 15.79 1.77 -1.24
CA ARG A 96 14.74 0.75 -1.26
C ARG A 96 13.71 1.15 -2.30
N ILE A 97 13.37 0.21 -3.16
CA ILE A 97 12.27 0.34 -4.12
C ILE A 97 11.19 -0.66 -3.69
N ASN A 98 9.94 -0.21 -3.62
CA ASN A 98 8.80 -1.08 -3.39
C ASN A 98 7.84 -0.97 -4.58
N ILE A 99 7.57 -2.10 -5.22
CA ILE A 99 6.65 -2.17 -6.36
C ILE A 99 5.39 -2.88 -5.90
N THR A 100 4.28 -2.17 -5.89
CA THR A 100 2.96 -2.70 -5.48
C THR A 100 2.10 -2.96 -6.72
N PHE A 101 1.85 -4.23 -7.01
CA PHE A 101 0.94 -4.67 -8.05
C PHE A 101 -0.48 -4.77 -7.48
N ARG A 102 -1.43 -4.15 -8.18
CA ARG A 102 -2.85 -4.16 -7.85
C ARG A 102 -3.65 -4.56 -9.09
N LYS A 103 -4.61 -5.48 -8.93
CA LYS A 103 -5.55 -5.83 -9.99
C LYS A 103 -6.76 -4.90 -9.91
N GLY A 104 -6.85 -3.93 -10.81
CA GLY A 104 -8.06 -3.11 -10.96
C GLY A 104 -9.21 -3.95 -11.51
N MET A 105 -10.42 -3.74 -10.99
CA MET A 105 -11.63 -4.25 -11.64
C MET A 105 -12.01 -3.29 -12.76
N GLU A 106 -12.23 -3.82 -13.96
CA GLU A 106 -12.87 -3.08 -15.03
C GLU A 106 -14.35 -2.92 -14.66
N ILE A 107 -14.86 -1.68 -14.65
CA ILE A 107 -16.29 -1.46 -14.52
C ILE A 107 -16.91 -1.89 -15.86
N ALA A 108 -17.38 -3.13 -15.94
CA ALA A 108 -18.22 -3.54 -17.04
C ALA A 108 -19.49 -2.69 -16.99
N CYS A 109 -19.63 -1.74 -17.92
CA CYS A 109 -20.88 -1.04 -18.16
C CYS A 109 -21.88 -2.08 -18.71
N THR A 110 -22.63 -2.74 -17.83
CA THR A 110 -23.78 -3.53 -18.27
C THR A 110 -24.85 -2.56 -18.76
N ALA A 111 -24.93 -2.38 -20.07
CA ALA A 111 -26.05 -1.74 -20.74
C ALA A 111 -27.33 -2.51 -20.37
N SER A 112 -28.14 -1.94 -19.48
CA SER A 112 -29.47 -2.47 -19.18
C SER A 112 -30.39 -2.16 -20.36
N SER A 113 -30.73 -3.20 -21.12
CA SER A 113 -31.77 -3.21 -22.13
C SER A 113 -33.11 -2.85 -21.50
N MET A 114 -33.65 -1.65 -21.77
CA MET A 114 -35.05 -1.33 -21.51
C MET A 114 -35.87 -1.53 -22.79
N LYS A 115 -36.77 -2.52 -22.72
CA LYS A 115 -37.71 -2.94 -23.76
C LYS A 115 -38.78 -1.88 -24.05
N SER A 116 -39.20 -1.90 -25.31
CA SER A 116 -40.40 -1.31 -25.91
C SER A 116 -41.66 -1.36 -25.05
N LYS A 117 -42.44 -0.28 -25.08
CA LYS A 117 -43.90 -0.30 -24.95
C LYS A 117 -44.48 0.65 -26.00
N ASP A 118 -45.17 0.07 -26.97
CA ASP A 118 -46.22 0.72 -27.76
C ASP A 118 -47.50 0.81 -26.93
#